data_AF-H0TYM2-F1
#
_entry.id   AF-H0TYM2-F1
#
_cell.length_a   1.000
_cell.length_b   1.000
_cell.length_c   1.000
_cell.angle_alpha   90.00
_cell.angle_beta   90.00
_cell.angle_gamma   90.00
#
_symmetry.space_group_name_H-M   'P 1'
#
loop_
_entity.id
_entity.type
_entity.pdbx_description
1 polymer ?
#
loop_
_entity_poly.entity_id
_entity_poly.type
_entity_poly.pdbx_seq_one_letter_code
_entity_poly.pdbx_strand_id
1 'polypeptide(L)'
;MTSIRVLICVAAVMVFGVVSASTQQSKPSAAGDEPLRWRDGYVTWRHKLVKPNWQIFDAKDGTEFAVDMDHIDRKNHHVVFYSIGGDAFDPKNLIEFTFNCKDMGEVVSGVGTERVKLIEEQAEQMACGGPDQ
;
A
#
# COMPACT_ATOMS: atom_id res chain seq x y z
N MET A 1 -6.07 67.03 -6.47
CA MET A 1 -5.99 67.80 -5.21
C MET A 1 -7.28 67.47 -4.47
N THR A 2 -7.30 66.80 -3.32
CA THR A 2 -6.72 67.27 -2.06
C THR A 2 -6.32 66.11 -1.16
N SER A 3 -5.16 66.28 -0.54
CA SER A 3 -4.56 65.42 0.47
C SER A 3 -5.22 65.72 1.82
N ILE A 4 -5.53 64.69 2.61
CA ILE A 4 -5.71 64.84 4.06
C ILE A 4 -4.70 63.89 4.73
N ARG A 5 -3.70 64.52 5.33
CA ARG A 5 -2.77 63.91 6.28
C ARG A 5 -3.31 64.17 7.69
N VAL A 6 -2.79 63.36 8.62
CA VAL A 6 -2.65 63.63 10.06
C VAL A 6 -3.91 63.28 10.89
N LEU A 7 -3.90 62.65 12.07
CA LEU A 7 -2.89 62.43 13.12
C LEU A 7 -3.16 61.08 13.82
N ILE A 8 -2.07 60.48 14.29
CA ILE A 8 -2.02 59.31 15.17
C ILE A 8 -2.47 59.69 16.58
N CYS A 9 -3.32 58.88 17.22
CA CYS A 9 -3.42 58.81 18.68
C CYS A 9 -3.22 57.37 19.13
N VAL A 10 -2.08 57.14 19.78
CA VAL A 10 -1.74 55.94 20.53
C VAL A 10 -2.58 55.93 21.81
N ALA A 11 -3.35 54.88 22.02
CA ALA A 11 -3.87 54.52 23.34
C ALA A 11 -3.52 53.05 23.58
N ALA A 12 -2.43 52.85 24.33
CA ALA A 12 -2.07 51.57 24.90
C ALA A 12 -3.08 51.23 26.00
N VAL A 13 -3.83 50.14 25.83
CA VAL A 13 -4.53 49.49 26.94
C VAL A 13 -3.97 48.08 27.01
N MET A 14 -3.00 47.88 27.91
CA MET A 14 -2.57 46.56 28.33
C MET A 14 -3.73 45.91 29.09
N VAL A 15 -4.48 45.04 28.43
CA VAL A 15 -5.32 44.05 29.12
C VAL A 15 -4.51 42.77 29.16
N PHE A 16 -4.00 42.46 30.36
CA PHE A 16 -3.46 41.15 30.71
C PHE A 16 -4.59 40.13 30.62
N GLY A 17 -4.80 39.59 29.42
CA GLY A 17 -5.58 38.39 29.17
C GLY A 17 -4.69 37.20 29.44
N VAL A 18 -4.99 36.49 30.54
CA VAL A 18 -4.35 35.26 30.98
C VAL A 18 -4.16 34.32 29.78
N VAL A 19 -2.92 33.92 29.53
CA VAL A 19 -2.60 32.84 28.60
C VAL A 19 -3.15 31.56 29.22
N SER A 20 -4.41 31.24 28.94
CA SER A 20 -4.85 29.85 28.97
C SER A 20 -4.16 29.18 27.79
N ALA A 21 -2.91 28.77 28.01
CA ALA A 21 -2.33 27.68 27.28
C ALA A 21 -3.24 26.48 27.56
N SER A 22 -4.25 26.30 26.72
CA SER A 22 -4.80 24.98 26.49
C SER A 22 -3.65 24.19 25.89
N THR A 23 -2.82 23.64 26.77
CA THR A 23 -2.10 22.42 26.52
C THR A 23 -3.19 21.44 26.10
N GLN A 24 -3.46 21.39 24.80
CA GLN A 24 -3.95 20.16 24.20
C GLN A 24 -2.84 19.17 24.48
N GLN A 25 -2.94 18.56 25.66
CA GLN A 25 -2.38 17.27 25.93
C GLN A 25 -2.96 16.42 24.82
N SER A 26 -2.19 16.26 23.75
CA SER A 26 -2.40 15.27 22.73
C SER A 26 -2.54 13.99 23.52
N LYS A 27 -3.81 13.60 23.75
CA LYS A 27 -4.16 12.27 24.20
C LYS A 27 -3.30 11.35 23.35
N PRO A 28 -2.50 10.43 23.92
CA PRO A 28 -1.79 9.47 23.10
C PRO A 28 -2.84 8.85 22.19
N SER A 29 -2.77 9.19 20.90
CA SER A 29 -3.65 8.61 19.91
C SER A 29 -3.36 7.13 20.02
N ALA A 30 -4.37 6.36 20.37
CA ALA A 30 -4.23 4.92 20.50
C ALA A 30 -3.50 4.44 19.25
N ALA A 31 -2.34 3.79 19.43
CA ALA A 31 -1.57 3.17 18.37
C ALA A 31 -2.32 1.94 17.83
N GLY A 32 -3.54 2.16 17.31
CA GLY A 32 -4.53 1.11 17.13
C GLY A 32 -5.46 1.24 15.93
N ASP A 33 -5.35 2.30 15.11
CA ASP A 33 -6.21 2.49 13.93
C ASP A 33 -5.42 2.86 12.65
N GLU A 34 -4.09 2.73 12.65
CA GLU A 34 -3.35 2.93 11.41
C GLU A 34 -3.63 1.75 10.46
N PRO A 35 -4.13 1.99 9.24
CA PRO A 35 -4.45 0.91 8.31
C PRO A 35 -3.20 0.10 8.03
N LEU A 36 -3.34 -1.24 8.02
CA LEU A 36 -2.24 -2.14 7.66
C LEU A 36 -1.63 -1.67 6.34
N ARG A 37 -0.32 -1.47 6.30
CA ARG A 37 0.38 -1.14 5.06
C ARG A 37 0.72 -2.42 4.33
N TRP A 38 0.64 -2.42 3.01
CA TRP A 38 0.93 -3.64 2.24
C TRP A 38 2.35 -4.17 2.47
N ARG A 39 3.30 -3.27 2.79
CA ARG A 39 4.69 -3.61 3.11
C ARG A 39 4.84 -4.36 4.43
N ASP A 40 3.91 -4.15 5.35
CA ASP A 40 3.97 -4.72 6.70
C ASP A 40 3.35 -6.11 6.75
N GLY A 41 2.39 -6.38 5.86
CA GLY A 41 1.77 -7.69 5.77
C GLY A 41 0.58 -7.75 4.84
N TYR A 42 0.12 -8.98 4.59
CA TYR A 42 -1.19 -9.24 4.00
C TYR A 42 -1.93 -10.33 4.76
N VAL A 43 -3.26 -10.30 4.65
CA VAL A 43 -4.13 -11.30 5.27
C VAL A 43 -4.52 -12.32 4.21
N THR A 44 -4.16 -13.58 4.45
CA THR A 44 -4.56 -14.70 3.58
C THR A 44 -6.06 -14.99 3.70
N TRP A 45 -6.59 -15.80 2.78
CA TRP A 45 -7.98 -16.30 2.87
C TRP A 45 -8.29 -17.06 4.18
N ARG A 46 -7.27 -17.56 4.90
CA ARG A 46 -7.41 -18.17 6.23
C ARG A 46 -7.41 -17.17 7.38
N HIS A 47 -7.52 -15.88 7.10
CA HIS A 47 -7.45 -14.80 8.10
C HIS A 47 -6.12 -14.75 8.88
N LYS A 48 -5.04 -15.28 8.30
CA LYS A 48 -3.70 -15.21 8.91
C LYS A 48 -2.93 -14.03 8.31
N LEU A 49 -2.41 -13.17 9.19
CA LEU A 49 -1.43 -12.14 8.80
C LEU A 49 -0.10 -12.82 8.46
N VAL A 50 0.37 -12.55 7.25
CA VAL A 50 1.65 -13.00 6.73
C VAL A 50 2.57 -11.78 6.64
N LYS A 51 3.81 -11.95 7.10
CA LYS A 51 4.87 -10.98 6.86
C LYS A 51 5.60 -11.37 5.57
N PRO A 52 5.48 -10.58 4.50
CA PRO A 52 6.01 -10.89 3.19
C PRO A 52 7.50 -10.56 3.08
N ASN A 53 8.15 -11.25 2.15
CA ASN A 53 9.45 -10.87 1.62
C ASN A 53 9.26 -10.30 0.21
N TRP A 54 8.81 -9.04 0.16
CA TRP A 54 8.44 -8.40 -1.10
C TRP A 54 9.65 -8.11 -1.99
N GLN A 55 9.56 -8.55 -3.24
CA GLN A 55 10.36 -8.02 -4.33
C GLN A 55 9.45 -7.22 -5.26
N ILE A 56 9.83 -5.97 -5.55
CA ILE A 56 9.07 -5.08 -6.44
C ILE A 56 9.59 -5.22 -7.86
N PHE A 57 8.68 -5.18 -8.83
CA PHE A 57 9.02 -5.07 -10.24
C PHE A 57 7.95 -4.26 -10.98
N ASP A 58 8.36 -3.68 -12.10
CA ASP A 58 7.49 -2.92 -12.99
C ASP A 58 6.94 -3.81 -14.10
N ALA A 59 5.62 -3.79 -14.28
CA ALA A 59 5.00 -4.38 -15.46
C ALA A 59 5.29 -3.54 -16.72
N LYS A 60 4.97 -4.10 -17.89
CA LYS A 60 5.21 -3.46 -19.19
C LYS A 60 4.52 -2.10 -19.35
N ASP A 61 3.43 -1.85 -18.63
CA ASP A 61 2.67 -0.61 -18.63
C ASP A 61 3.14 0.40 -17.55
N GLY A 62 4.16 0.06 -16.77
CA GLY A 62 4.64 0.84 -15.64
C GLY A 62 3.84 0.64 -14.34
N THR A 63 2.87 -0.29 -14.30
CA THR A 63 2.21 -0.67 -13.05
C THR A 63 3.20 -1.41 -12.15
N GLU A 64 3.35 -0.95 -10.91
CA GLU A 64 4.18 -1.62 -9.91
C GLU A 64 3.45 -2.81 -9.27
N PHE A 65 4.17 -3.92 -9.16
CA PHE A 65 3.73 -5.11 -8.45
C PHE A 65 4.79 -5.54 -7.45
N ALA A 66 4.35 -6.11 -6.33
CA ALA A 66 5.22 -6.81 -5.39
C ALA A 66 4.92 -8.31 -5.43
N VAL A 67 5.97 -9.15 -5.42
CA VAL A 67 5.86 -10.60 -5.30
C VAL A 67 6.43 -11.07 -3.97
N ASP A 68 5.72 -11.95 -3.28
CA ASP A 68 6.17 -12.49 -1.99
C ASP A 68 7.11 -13.68 -2.25
N MET A 69 8.41 -13.41 -2.17
CA MET A 69 9.45 -14.39 -2.50
C MET A 69 9.41 -15.61 -1.57
N ASP A 70 8.94 -15.44 -0.33
CA ASP A 70 8.85 -16.53 0.65
C ASP A 70 7.62 -17.42 0.42
N HIS A 71 6.65 -16.97 -0.39
CA HIS A 71 5.43 -17.72 -0.75
C HIS A 71 5.41 -18.19 -2.21
N ILE A 72 6.57 -18.17 -2.88
CA ILE A 72 6.78 -18.93 -4.11
C ILE A 72 6.95 -20.40 -3.75
N ASP A 73 5.92 -21.19 -4.02
CA ASP A 73 5.94 -22.63 -3.81
C ASP A 73 5.98 -23.34 -5.16
N ARG A 74 7.19 -23.71 -5.59
CA ARG A 74 7.39 -24.44 -6.86
C ARG A 74 6.85 -25.86 -6.86
N LYS A 75 6.62 -26.47 -5.68
CA LYS A 75 6.07 -27.81 -5.58
C LYS A 75 4.57 -27.80 -5.84
N ASN A 76 3.89 -26.76 -5.35
CA ASN A 76 2.47 -26.53 -5.56
C ASN A 76 2.19 -25.53 -6.69
N HIS A 77 3.25 -25.08 -7.39
CA HIS A 77 3.21 -24.10 -8.47
C HIS A 77 2.42 -22.84 -8.12
N HIS A 78 2.64 -22.34 -6.91
CA HIS A 78 1.90 -21.24 -6.34
C HIS A 78 2.78 -20.00 -6.16
N VAL A 79 2.21 -18.82 -6.41
CA VAL A 79 2.87 -17.54 -6.19
C VAL A 79 1.87 -16.43 -5.85
N VAL A 80 2.28 -15.50 -5.00
CA VAL A 80 1.46 -14.39 -4.51
C VAL A 80 2.03 -13.07 -4.99
N PHE A 81 1.20 -12.28 -5.66
CA PHE A 81 1.48 -10.91 -6.04
C PHE A 81 0.54 -9.93 -5.35
N TYR A 82 0.99 -8.68 -5.27
CA TYR A 82 0.23 -7.54 -4.82
C TYR A 82 0.35 -6.39 -5.82
N SER A 83 -0.77 -5.87 -6.31
CA SER A 83 -0.79 -4.68 -7.17
C SER A 83 -0.65 -3.41 -6.32
N ILE A 84 0.42 -2.64 -6.54
CA ILE A 84 0.70 -1.45 -5.73
C ILE A 84 -0.11 -0.27 -6.30
N GLY A 85 -1.05 0.24 -5.51
CA GLY A 85 -1.88 1.40 -5.86
C GLY A 85 -1.91 2.49 -4.77
N GLY A 86 -1.10 2.34 -3.73
CA GLY A 86 -1.10 3.15 -2.53
C GLY A 86 -0.32 2.47 -1.41
N ASP A 87 -0.27 3.10 -0.24
CA ASP A 87 0.49 2.58 0.91
C ASP A 87 -0.37 1.66 1.81
N ALA A 88 -1.67 1.91 1.87
CA ALA A 88 -2.62 1.06 2.61
C ALA A 88 -2.84 -0.28 1.89
N PHE A 89 -2.92 -1.35 2.68
CA PHE A 89 -3.26 -2.68 2.22
C PHE A 89 -4.74 -2.75 1.79
N ASP A 90 -4.97 -3.29 0.60
CA ASP A 90 -6.30 -3.64 0.09
C ASP A 90 -6.26 -5.10 -0.36
N PRO A 91 -7.05 -6.00 0.27
CA PRO A 91 -7.09 -7.41 -0.12
C PRO A 91 -7.53 -7.62 -1.58
N LYS A 92 -8.23 -6.67 -2.20
CA LYS A 92 -8.60 -6.76 -3.62
C LYS A 92 -7.39 -6.65 -4.57
N ASN A 93 -6.29 -6.09 -4.09
CA ASN A 93 -5.05 -5.98 -4.84
C ASN A 93 -4.17 -7.23 -4.73
N LEU A 94 -4.56 -8.22 -3.91
CA LEU A 94 -3.90 -9.53 -3.92
C LEU A 94 -4.27 -10.33 -5.16
N ILE A 95 -3.27 -11.05 -5.64
CA ILE A 95 -3.35 -11.91 -6.81
C ILE A 95 -2.62 -13.19 -6.44
N GLU A 96 -3.36 -14.27 -6.23
CA GLU A 96 -2.80 -15.60 -5.98
C GLU A 96 -2.89 -16.39 -7.29
N PHE A 97 -1.76 -16.91 -7.76
CA PHE A 97 -1.69 -17.80 -8.90
C PHE A 97 -1.38 -19.22 -8.42
N THR A 98 -2.08 -20.20 -8.98
CA THR A 98 -1.75 -21.62 -8.86
C THR A 98 -1.70 -22.24 -10.25
N PHE A 99 -0.53 -22.64 -10.70
CA PHE A 99 -0.35 -23.22 -12.03
C PHE A 99 -0.38 -24.75 -11.98
N ASN A 100 -0.60 -25.39 -13.12
CA ASN A 100 -0.39 -26.84 -13.28
C ASN A 100 0.85 -27.14 -14.17
N CYS A 101 1.54 -26.09 -14.64
CA CYS A 101 2.76 -26.11 -15.47
C CYS A 101 2.68 -26.96 -16.75
N LYS A 102 1.47 -27.28 -17.20
CA LYS A 102 1.19 -28.01 -18.45
C LYS A 102 0.10 -27.33 -19.28
N ASP A 103 -0.82 -26.66 -18.60
CA ASP A 103 -1.99 -25.96 -19.12
C ASP A 103 -2.24 -24.66 -18.31
N MET A 104 -3.40 -24.03 -18.51
CA MET A 104 -3.84 -22.82 -17.79
C MET A 104 -3.94 -23.05 -16.28
N GLY A 105 -3.45 -22.11 -15.48
CA GLY A 105 -3.55 -22.09 -14.01
C GLY A 105 -4.88 -21.52 -13.48
N GLU A 106 -5.08 -21.70 -12.17
CA GLU A 106 -6.10 -21.00 -11.39
C GLU A 106 -5.56 -19.64 -10.93
N VAL A 107 -6.38 -18.59 -11.04
CA VAL A 107 -6.06 -17.26 -10.54
C VAL A 107 -7.17 -16.79 -9.62
N VAL A 108 -6.80 -16.47 -8.38
CA VAL A 108 -7.70 -15.84 -7.40
C VAL A 108 -7.28 -14.38 -7.26
N SER A 109 -8.12 -13.48 -7.77
CA SER A 109 -7.83 -12.05 -7.70
C SER A 109 -9.08 -11.18 -7.64
N GLY A 110 -9.00 -10.12 -6.83
CA GLY A 110 -9.94 -8.99 -6.91
C GLY A 110 -9.57 -7.96 -7.98
N VAL A 111 -8.44 -8.16 -8.67
CA VAL A 111 -7.92 -7.27 -9.70
C VAL A 111 -8.52 -7.63 -11.07
N GLY A 112 -8.75 -6.61 -11.92
CA GLY A 112 -9.22 -6.83 -13.28
C GLY A 112 -8.28 -7.69 -14.13
N THR A 113 -8.85 -8.49 -15.03
CA THR A 113 -8.13 -9.47 -15.86
C THR A 113 -7.02 -8.87 -16.71
N GLU A 114 -7.15 -7.61 -17.16
CA GLU A 114 -6.10 -6.94 -17.93
C GLU A 114 -4.80 -6.77 -17.14
N ARG A 115 -4.90 -6.45 -15.84
CA ARG A 115 -3.73 -6.31 -14.96
C ARG A 115 -3.12 -7.65 -14.61
N VAL A 116 -3.92 -8.69 -14.42
CA VAL A 116 -3.45 -10.06 -14.21
C VAL A 116 -2.56 -10.52 -15.37
N LYS A 117 -3.00 -10.27 -16.61
CA LYS A 117 -2.24 -10.62 -17.82
C LYS A 117 -0.86 -9.97 -17.93
N LEU A 118 -0.64 -8.83 -17.26
CA LEU A 118 0.66 -8.15 -17.28
C LEU A 118 1.76 -8.95 -16.57
N ILE A 119 1.38 -9.78 -15.61
CA ILE A 119 2.29 -10.49 -14.71
C ILE A 119 2.13 -12.01 -14.78
N GLU A 120 1.15 -12.51 -15.52
CA GLU A 120 0.83 -13.94 -15.63
C GLU A 120 2.04 -14.77 -16.11
N GLU A 121 2.70 -14.36 -17.18
CA GLU A 121 3.90 -15.04 -17.70
C GLU A 121 5.05 -15.05 -16.68
N GLN A 122 5.24 -13.93 -15.97
CA GLN A 122 6.25 -13.80 -14.92
C GLN A 122 5.93 -14.70 -13.72
N ALA A 123 4.67 -14.77 -13.33
CA ALA A 123 4.17 -15.62 -12.26
C ALA A 123 4.35 -17.10 -12.60
N GLU A 124 4.03 -17.50 -13.84
CA GLU A 124 4.23 -18.86 -14.33
C GLU A 124 5.72 -19.26 -14.29
N GLN A 125 6.61 -18.40 -14.80
CA GLN A 125 8.06 -18.65 -14.76
C GLN A 125 8.59 -18.83 -13.33
N MET A 126 8.05 -18.08 -12.35
CA MET A 126 8.45 -18.20 -10.95
C MET A 126 7.97 -19.52 -10.32
N ALA A 127 6.73 -19.92 -10.62
CA ALA A 127 6.05 -21.07 -10.06
C ALA A 127 6.47 -22.41 -10.71
N CYS A 128 6.71 -22.42 -12.01
CA CYS A 128 7.07 -23.60 -12.79
C CYS A 128 8.58 -23.77 -12.99
N GLY A 129 9.35 -22.68 -12.87
CA GLY A 129 10.71 -22.61 -13.40
C GLY A 129 10.68 -22.31 -14.90
N GLY A 130 11.68 -21.58 -15.40
CA GLY A 130 11.83 -21.35 -16.84
C GLY A 130 11.98 -22.67 -17.61
N PRO A 131 11.91 -22.63 -18.96
CA PRO A 131 11.86 -23.82 -19.82
C PRO A 131 13.06 -24.81 -19.77
N ASP A 132 13.97 -24.72 -18.79
CA ASP A 132 15.08 -25.66 -18.61
C ASP A 132 15.39 -25.90 -17.12
N GLN A 133 14.76 -26.92 -16.52
CA GLN A 133 15.29 -27.69 -15.39
C GLN A 133 15.02 -29.18 -15.60
#